data_AF-A0A1C0S9G1-F1
#
_entry.id   AF-A0A1C0S9G1-F1
#
_cell.length_a   1.000
_cell.length_b   1.000
_cell.length_c   1.000
_cell.angle_alpha   90.00
_cell.angle_beta   90.00
_cell.angle_gamma   90.00
#
_symmetry.space_group_name_H-M   'P 1'
#
loop_
_entity.id
_entity.type
_entity.pdbx_description
1 polymer ?
#
loop_
_entity_poly.entity_id
_entity_poly.type
_entity_poly.pdbx_seq_one_letter_code
_entity_poly.pdbx_strand_id
1 'polypeptide(L)'
;MRSRIVGENHTLLYEGGRNRSLYRVVDGCVVLSQLLDDGRRQITDVLGPGRLFGFTVDGRNIATAETLSVARIEPLGDADLNADDPAIARELKATLHRMQAHATLLGRKTASEKVASALVELARLFNRAARNGAPARLSFHLHLTRADLADWLGLTVETVSRCLNRFKREGLIDFSHPKTMRVLDPERLDATAGFSRQRANDAARP
;
A
#
# COMPACT_ATOMS: atom_id res chain seq x y z
N MET A 1 12.17 -19.88 9.18
CA MET A 1 13.17 -19.50 8.15
C MET A 1 13.70 -18.11 8.51
N ARG A 2 14.98 -17.75 8.27
CA ARG A 2 15.50 -16.43 8.69
C ARG A 2 15.08 -15.33 7.72
N SER A 3 14.66 -14.18 8.24
CA SER A 3 14.39 -12.98 7.43
C SER A 3 15.67 -12.41 6.81
N ARG A 4 15.59 -11.90 5.58
CA ARG A 4 16.68 -11.21 4.88
C ARG A 4 16.43 -9.69 4.81
N ILE A 5 17.50 -8.90 4.86
CA ILE A 5 17.43 -7.45 4.59
C ILE A 5 17.75 -7.25 3.11
N VAL A 6 16.94 -6.41 2.46
CA VAL A 6 17.06 -6.05 1.04
C VAL A 6 17.12 -4.53 0.94
N GLY A 7 17.97 -4.01 0.05
CA GLY A 7 18.12 -2.57 -0.21
C GLY A 7 16.87 -1.95 -0.86
N GLU A 8 16.85 -0.62 -0.96
CA GLU A 8 15.82 0.14 -1.70
C GLU A 8 16.01 -0.05 -3.22
N ASN A 9 14.91 -0.01 -3.99
CA ASN A 9 14.84 -0.20 -5.45
C ASN A 9 15.39 -1.55 -5.92
N HIS A 10 15.15 -2.61 -5.15
CA HIS A 10 15.51 -3.98 -5.51
C HIS A 10 14.28 -4.80 -5.89
N THR A 11 14.35 -5.46 -7.05
CA THR A 11 13.31 -6.39 -7.52
C THR A 11 13.46 -7.73 -6.82
N LEU A 12 12.41 -8.14 -6.10
CA LEU A 12 12.33 -9.40 -5.36
C LEU A 12 11.80 -10.54 -6.22
N LEU A 13 10.83 -10.24 -7.08
CA LEU A 13 10.14 -11.17 -7.96
C LEU A 13 9.81 -10.46 -9.26
N TYR A 14 9.87 -11.16 -10.38
CA TYR A 14 9.39 -10.68 -11.68
C TYR A 14 8.06 -11.32 -12.02
N GLU A 15 7.15 -10.55 -12.61
CA GLU A 15 5.91 -11.05 -13.21
C GLU A 15 6.21 -12.19 -14.20
N GLY A 16 5.39 -13.24 -14.17
CA GLY A 16 5.58 -14.45 -14.97
C GLY A 16 6.75 -15.34 -14.53
N GLY A 17 7.65 -14.84 -13.67
CA GLY A 17 8.74 -15.60 -13.09
C GLY A 17 8.23 -16.76 -12.24
N ARG A 18 8.98 -17.86 -12.24
CA ARG A 18 8.67 -19.02 -11.37
C ARG A 18 8.88 -18.63 -9.91
N ASN A 19 7.92 -18.98 -9.07
CA ASN A 19 8.03 -18.82 -7.64
C ASN A 19 7.26 -19.94 -6.95
N ARG A 20 7.84 -20.43 -5.85
CA ARG A 20 7.18 -21.40 -4.98
C ARG A 20 6.99 -20.88 -3.58
N SER A 21 7.51 -19.71 -3.23
CA SER A 21 7.50 -19.26 -1.84
C SER A 21 6.59 -18.06 -1.62
N LEU A 22 5.91 -18.07 -0.47
CA LEU A 22 5.30 -16.87 0.08
C LEU A 22 6.32 -16.09 0.90
N TYR A 23 6.14 -14.78 0.93
CA TYR A 23 6.99 -13.85 1.64
C TYR A 23 6.15 -12.90 2.48
N ARG A 24 6.66 -12.56 3.66
CA ARG A 24 6.10 -11.54 4.55
C ARG A 24 7.02 -10.34 4.58
N VAL A 25 6.43 -9.15 4.46
CA VAL A 25 7.14 -7.90 4.76
C VAL A 25 7.17 -7.75 6.28
N VAL A 26 8.36 -7.88 6.88
CA VAL A 26 8.55 -7.67 8.33
C VAL A 26 8.73 -6.19 8.65
N ASP A 27 9.48 -5.49 7.80
CA ASP A 27 9.66 -4.03 7.85
C ASP A 27 9.95 -3.47 6.46
N GLY A 28 9.71 -2.17 6.26
CA GLY A 28 9.89 -1.47 4.99
C GLY A 28 8.65 -1.45 4.09
N CYS A 29 8.85 -1.07 2.83
CA CYS A 29 7.82 -0.92 1.81
C CYS A 29 8.16 -1.73 0.57
N VAL A 30 7.22 -2.58 0.14
CA VAL A 30 7.27 -3.31 -1.13
C VAL A 30 6.05 -2.90 -1.96
N VAL A 31 6.19 -2.83 -3.27
CA VAL A 31 5.07 -2.63 -4.19
C VAL A 31 4.94 -3.81 -5.12
N LEU A 32 3.70 -4.12 -5.49
CA LEU A 32 3.38 -5.03 -6.58
C LEU A 32 3.02 -4.20 -7.81
N SER A 33 3.61 -4.51 -8.95
CA SER A 33 3.32 -3.80 -10.19
C SER A 33 3.31 -4.71 -11.40
N GLN A 34 2.53 -4.31 -12.39
CA GLN A 34 2.51 -4.90 -13.74
C GLN A 34 3.00 -3.87 -14.75
N LEU A 35 3.66 -4.35 -15.80
CA LEU A 35 4.08 -3.52 -16.92
C LEU A 35 3.15 -3.78 -18.11
N LEU A 36 2.62 -2.71 -18.69
CA LEU A 36 1.83 -2.78 -19.90
C LEU A 36 2.75 -2.86 -21.13
N ASP A 37 2.23 -3.33 -22.25
CA ASP A 37 2.99 -3.48 -23.51
C ASP A 37 3.57 -2.15 -24.02
N ASP A 38 2.94 -1.02 -23.67
CA ASP A 38 3.39 0.33 -23.99
C ASP A 38 4.42 0.90 -23.00
N GLY A 39 4.90 0.08 -22.05
CA GLY A 39 5.89 0.44 -21.05
C GLY A 39 5.33 1.20 -19.85
N ARG A 40 4.01 1.46 -19.78
CA ARG A 40 3.41 2.04 -18.57
C ARG A 40 3.43 1.03 -17.43
N ARG A 41 3.72 1.52 -16.24
CA ARG A 41 3.69 0.74 -14.99
C ARG A 41 2.38 1.01 -14.25
N GLN A 42 1.74 -0.05 -13.78
CA GLN A 42 0.61 0.03 -12.86
C GLN A 42 1.02 -0.62 -11.54
N ILE A 43 1.07 0.15 -10.46
CA ILE A 43 1.19 -0.42 -9.11
C ILE A 43 -0.20 -0.93 -8.70
N THR A 44 -0.29 -2.20 -8.30
CA THR A 44 -1.55 -2.87 -7.95
C THR A 44 -1.75 -3.03 -6.45
N ASP A 45 -0.68 -3.08 -5.66
CA ASP A 45 -0.74 -3.06 -4.19
C ASP A 45 0.52 -2.43 -3.57
N VAL A 46 0.37 -1.87 -2.37
CA VAL A 46 1.45 -1.31 -1.55
C VAL A 46 1.50 -2.10 -0.24
N LEU A 47 2.64 -2.73 -0.01
CA LEU A 47 2.84 -3.71 1.05
C LEU A 47 3.75 -3.13 2.14
N GLY A 48 3.15 -2.88 3.30
CA GLY A 48 3.87 -2.56 4.53
C GLY A 48 4.02 -3.77 5.46
N PRO A 49 4.49 -3.55 6.71
CA PRO A 49 4.72 -4.61 7.68
C PRO A 49 3.48 -5.49 7.93
N GLY A 50 3.69 -6.80 7.95
CA GLY A 50 2.65 -7.83 8.14
C GLY A 50 2.04 -8.37 6.85
N ARG A 51 2.10 -7.60 5.75
CA ARG A 51 1.54 -7.98 4.43
C ARG A 51 2.31 -9.14 3.81
N LEU A 52 1.60 -9.94 2.99
CA LEU A 52 2.15 -11.07 2.25
C LEU A 52 2.24 -10.78 0.75
N PHE A 53 3.20 -11.42 0.08
CA PHE A 53 3.32 -11.45 -1.38
C PHE A 53 3.97 -12.74 -1.87
N GLY A 54 4.07 -12.90 -3.19
CA GLY A 54 4.55 -14.13 -3.83
C GLY A 54 3.44 -15.12 -4.14
N PHE A 55 2.17 -14.69 -4.14
CA PHE A 55 1.06 -15.48 -4.64
C PHE A 55 1.25 -15.75 -6.14
N THR A 56 0.98 -16.99 -6.54
CA THR A 56 1.20 -17.45 -7.90
C THR A 56 -0.07 -18.04 -8.51
N VAL A 57 -0.09 -18.06 -9.84
CA VAL A 57 -1.03 -18.87 -10.65
C VAL A 57 -0.16 -19.80 -11.48
N ASP A 58 -0.45 -21.11 -11.42
CA ASP A 58 0.35 -22.16 -12.08
C ASP A 58 1.86 -22.07 -11.76
N GLY A 59 2.21 -21.70 -10.53
CA GLY A 59 3.59 -21.55 -10.07
C GLY A 59 4.33 -20.32 -10.63
N ARG A 60 3.61 -19.35 -11.21
CA ARG A 60 4.16 -18.10 -11.73
C ARG A 60 3.63 -16.88 -10.99
N ASN A 61 4.50 -15.89 -10.75
CA ASN A 61 4.12 -14.63 -10.12
C ASN A 61 3.13 -13.87 -10.99
N ILE A 62 2.09 -13.31 -10.36
CA ILE A 62 1.08 -12.47 -11.02
C ILE A 62 1.51 -11.01 -11.19
N ALA A 63 2.60 -10.60 -10.53
CA ALA A 63 3.11 -9.24 -10.54
C ALA A 63 4.61 -9.22 -10.22
N THR A 64 5.27 -8.15 -10.61
CA THR A 64 6.63 -7.82 -10.19
C THR A 64 6.58 -7.24 -8.78
N ALA A 65 7.45 -7.70 -7.87
CA ALA A 65 7.56 -7.19 -6.52
C ALA A 65 8.87 -6.42 -6.34
N GLU A 66 8.80 -5.17 -5.91
CA GLU A 66 9.97 -4.29 -5.76
C GLU A 66 9.95 -3.56 -4.42
N THR A 67 11.13 -3.36 -3.84
CA THR A 67 11.30 -2.61 -2.59
C THR A 67 11.39 -1.10 -2.86
N LEU A 68 10.60 -0.28 -2.15
CA LEU A 68 10.70 1.19 -2.18
C LEU A 68 11.41 1.77 -0.93
N SER A 69 11.92 0.89 -0.09
CA SER A 69 12.77 1.23 1.05
C SER A 69 13.67 0.04 1.34
N VAL A 70 14.66 0.23 2.22
CA VAL A 70 15.27 -0.93 2.89
C VAL A 70 14.15 -1.75 3.54
N ALA A 71 14.10 -3.05 3.22
CA ALA A 71 13.02 -3.93 3.64
C ALA A 71 13.56 -5.19 4.28
N ARG A 72 12.88 -5.67 5.33
CA ARG A 72 13.15 -6.97 5.94
C ARG A 72 12.07 -7.94 5.48
N ILE A 73 12.48 -8.99 4.78
CA ILE A 73 11.58 -9.95 4.14
C ILE A 73 11.76 -11.33 4.76
N GLU A 74 10.67 -11.93 5.23
CA GLU A 74 10.66 -13.29 5.78
C GLU A 74 10.02 -14.26 4.77
N PRO A 75 10.74 -15.27 4.28
CA PRO A 75 10.14 -16.35 3.50
C PRO A 75 9.35 -17.30 4.42
N LEU A 76 8.13 -17.63 4.02
CA LEU A 76 7.20 -18.49 4.79
C LEU A 76 7.21 -19.96 4.32
N GLY A 77 7.96 -20.29 3.27
CA GLY A 77 7.96 -21.63 2.67
C GLY A 77 7.01 -21.72 1.48
N ASP A 78 6.66 -22.94 1.08
CA ASP A 78 5.92 -23.19 -0.16
C ASP A 78 4.51 -22.57 -0.11
N ALA A 79 4.12 -21.82 -1.13
CA ALA A 79 2.82 -21.15 -1.19
C ALA A 79 1.66 -22.15 -1.15
N ASP A 80 1.81 -23.29 -1.82
CA ASP A 80 0.78 -24.31 -1.93
C ASP A 80 0.66 -25.12 -0.63
N LEU A 81 1.79 -25.37 0.05
CA LEU A 81 1.81 -26.12 1.32
C LEU A 81 1.28 -25.31 2.52
N ASN A 82 1.26 -23.99 2.39
CA ASN A 82 0.90 -23.08 3.47
C ASN A 82 -0.54 -22.55 3.37
N ALA A 83 -1.33 -22.99 2.39
CA ALA A 83 -2.69 -22.51 2.17
C ALA A 83 -3.65 -22.77 3.35
N ASP A 84 -3.36 -23.81 4.14
CA ASP A 84 -4.16 -24.19 5.32
C ASP A 84 -3.84 -23.37 6.59
N ASP A 85 -2.82 -22.49 6.56
CA ASP A 85 -2.52 -21.60 7.70
C ASP A 85 -3.62 -20.52 7.84
N PRO A 86 -4.35 -20.47 8.97
CA PRO A 86 -5.40 -19.48 9.20
C PRO A 86 -4.94 -18.02 9.12
N ALA A 87 -3.67 -17.72 9.41
CA ALA A 87 -3.10 -16.38 9.24
C ALA A 87 -2.94 -16.02 7.76
N ILE A 88 -2.53 -16.97 6.93
CA ILE A 88 -2.38 -16.78 5.48
C ILE A 88 -3.76 -16.65 4.83
N ALA A 89 -4.71 -17.51 5.18
CA ALA A 89 -6.08 -17.42 4.70
C ALA A 89 -6.74 -16.07 5.04
N ARG A 90 -6.50 -15.53 6.25
CA ARG A 90 -6.97 -14.18 6.62
C ARG A 90 -6.33 -13.09 5.77
N GLU A 91 -5.02 -13.14 5.53
CA GLU A 91 -4.35 -12.14 4.72
C GLU A 91 -4.73 -12.22 3.25
N LEU A 92 -5.01 -13.42 2.71
CA LEU A 92 -5.54 -13.57 1.37
C LEU A 92 -6.91 -12.90 1.23
N LYS A 93 -7.82 -13.12 2.18
CA LYS A 93 -9.13 -12.42 2.22
C LYS A 93 -8.96 -10.90 2.32
N ALA A 94 -8.04 -10.44 3.17
CA ALA A 94 -7.71 -9.02 3.27
C ALA A 94 -7.17 -8.47 1.94
N THR A 95 -6.33 -9.24 1.24
CA THR A 95 -5.76 -8.86 -0.05
C THR A 95 -6.83 -8.75 -1.13
N LEU A 96 -7.74 -9.73 -1.23
CA LEU A 96 -8.89 -9.67 -2.13
C LEU A 96 -9.75 -8.43 -1.87
N HIS A 97 -10.05 -8.14 -0.60
CA HIS A 97 -10.80 -6.94 -0.24
C HIS A 97 -10.06 -5.65 -0.64
N ARG A 98 -8.74 -5.58 -0.44
CA ARG A 98 -7.92 -4.44 -0.89
C ARG A 98 -7.95 -4.27 -2.40
N MET A 99 -7.81 -5.35 -3.16
CA MET A 99 -7.86 -5.31 -4.62
C MET A 99 -9.23 -4.82 -5.13
N GLN A 100 -10.33 -5.29 -4.51
CA GLN A 100 -11.68 -4.83 -4.84
C GLN A 100 -11.88 -3.34 -4.51
N ALA A 101 -11.40 -2.91 -3.34
CA ALA A 101 -11.44 -1.49 -2.95
C ALA A 101 -10.59 -0.63 -3.88
N HIS A 102 -9.43 -1.13 -4.32
CA HIS A 102 -8.55 -0.45 -5.26
C HIS A 102 -9.20 -0.32 -6.65
N ALA A 103 -9.83 -1.37 -7.17
CA ALA A 103 -10.58 -1.30 -8.43
C ALA A 103 -11.71 -0.25 -8.36
N THR A 104 -12.44 -0.20 -7.24
CA THR A 104 -13.48 0.83 -7.01
C THR A 104 -12.88 2.24 -6.96
N LEU A 105 -11.75 2.40 -6.27
CA LEU A 105 -11.00 3.65 -6.21
C LEU A 105 -10.59 4.10 -7.62
N LEU A 106 -10.02 3.22 -8.43
CA LEU A 106 -9.57 3.56 -9.78
C LEU A 106 -10.73 3.96 -10.70
N GLY A 107 -11.85 3.24 -10.63
CA GLY A 107 -12.99 3.42 -11.54
C GLY A 107 -14.00 4.50 -11.16
N ARG A 108 -14.07 4.91 -9.88
CA ARG A 108 -15.16 5.79 -9.40
C ARG A 108 -14.71 7.02 -8.62
N LYS A 109 -13.51 7.02 -8.03
CA LYS A 109 -13.05 8.19 -7.25
C LYS A 109 -12.41 9.24 -8.15
N THR A 110 -12.68 10.51 -7.84
CA THR A 110 -11.99 11.66 -8.42
C THR A 110 -10.50 11.65 -8.05
N ALA A 111 -9.67 12.39 -8.79
CA ALA A 111 -8.23 12.50 -8.48
C ALA A 111 -7.95 12.94 -7.03
N SER A 112 -8.79 13.84 -6.50
CA SER A 112 -8.73 14.28 -5.10
C SER A 112 -8.96 13.12 -4.14
N GLU A 113 -10.08 12.41 -4.31
CA GLU A 113 -10.48 11.30 -3.45
C GLU A 113 -9.48 10.15 -3.52
N LYS A 114 -8.90 9.88 -4.70
CA LYS A 114 -7.84 8.89 -4.91
C LYS A 114 -6.60 9.23 -4.07
N VAL A 115 -6.08 10.46 -4.20
CA VAL A 115 -4.89 10.90 -3.45
C VAL A 115 -5.15 10.91 -1.95
N ALA A 116 -6.31 11.41 -1.51
CA ALA A 116 -6.68 11.39 -0.08
C ALA A 116 -6.77 9.96 0.46
N SER A 117 -7.42 9.04 -0.28
CA SER A 117 -7.50 7.62 0.08
C SER A 117 -6.11 6.98 0.21
N ALA A 118 -5.20 7.28 -0.72
CA ALA A 118 -3.83 6.79 -0.68
C ALA A 118 -3.10 7.25 0.59
N LEU A 119 -3.21 8.53 0.95
CA LEU A 119 -2.56 9.05 2.15
C LEU A 119 -3.11 8.42 3.44
N VAL A 120 -4.43 8.19 3.49
CA VAL A 120 -5.08 7.49 4.62
C VAL A 120 -4.55 6.06 4.75
N GLU A 121 -4.47 5.32 3.65
CA GLU A 121 -3.95 3.95 3.65
C GLU A 121 -2.46 3.91 4.02
N LEU A 122 -1.63 4.80 3.46
CA LEU A 122 -0.22 4.89 3.79
C LEU A 122 0.02 5.28 5.25
N ALA A 123 -0.81 6.16 5.81
CA ALA A 123 -0.76 6.48 7.24
C ALA A 123 -1.05 5.24 8.10
N ARG A 124 -2.03 4.41 7.72
CA ARG A 124 -2.33 3.16 8.44
C ARG A 124 -1.19 2.14 8.34
N LEU A 125 -0.58 2.02 7.16
CA LEU A 125 0.51 1.08 6.90
C LEU A 125 1.81 1.44 7.64
N PHE A 126 2.17 2.73 7.63
CA PHE A 126 3.52 3.17 8.00
C PHE A 126 3.60 4.02 9.27
N ASN A 127 2.47 4.40 9.88
CA ASN A 127 2.50 5.06 11.18
C ASN A 127 2.77 4.05 12.30
N ARG A 128 4.00 4.06 12.84
CA ARG A 128 4.37 3.20 13.97
C ARG A 128 3.58 3.50 15.24
N ALA A 129 3.19 4.76 15.48
CA ALA A 129 2.45 5.16 16.68
C ALA A 129 0.98 4.67 16.65
N ALA A 130 0.38 4.59 15.45
CA ALA A 130 -0.95 3.99 15.28
C ALA A 130 -0.95 2.49 15.65
N ARG A 131 0.18 1.79 15.49
CA ARG A 131 0.33 0.38 15.93
C ARG A 131 0.41 0.23 17.45
N ASN A 132 0.67 1.31 18.18
CA ASN A 132 0.84 1.32 19.64
C ASN A 132 -0.32 2.04 20.37
N GLY A 133 -1.42 2.37 19.68
CA GLY A 133 -2.64 2.92 20.31
C GLY A 133 -2.55 4.37 20.79
N ALA A 134 -1.53 5.14 20.41
CA ALA A 134 -1.40 6.53 20.82
C ALA A 134 -2.17 7.48 19.88
N PRO A 135 -2.92 8.47 20.40
CA PRO A 135 -3.48 9.57 19.61
C PRO A 135 -2.39 10.58 19.28
N ALA A 136 -1.36 10.13 18.55
CA ALA A 136 -0.27 10.96 18.10
C ALA A 136 -0.47 11.23 16.61
N ARG A 137 -0.57 12.53 16.27
CA ARG A 137 -0.38 13.13 14.94
C ARG A 137 0.06 12.10 13.91
N LEU A 138 -0.84 11.72 13.00
CA LEU A 138 -0.59 10.71 11.96
C LEU A 138 0.59 11.15 11.09
N SER A 139 1.80 10.78 11.49
CA SER A 139 3.04 11.08 10.79
C SER A 139 3.70 9.78 10.39
N PHE A 140 4.09 9.68 9.13
CA PHE A 140 4.66 8.47 8.58
C PHE A 140 5.71 8.80 7.51
N HIS A 141 6.61 7.84 7.29
CA HIS A 141 7.54 7.92 6.18
C HIS A 141 6.79 7.64 4.87
N LEU A 142 6.81 8.61 3.97
CA LEU A 142 6.29 8.44 2.63
C LEU A 142 7.39 7.82 1.76
N HIS A 143 7.37 6.49 1.66
CA HIS A 143 8.32 5.73 0.83
C HIS A 143 8.05 5.92 -0.67
N LEU A 144 6.80 6.19 -1.05
CA LEU A 144 6.38 6.35 -2.44
C LEU A 144 6.75 7.73 -2.98
N THR A 145 7.32 7.77 -4.18
CA THR A 145 7.50 9.01 -4.93
C THR A 145 6.16 9.50 -5.50
N ARG A 146 6.16 10.70 -6.11
CA ARG A 146 4.99 11.19 -6.85
C ARG A 146 4.70 10.35 -8.10
N ALA A 147 5.73 9.74 -8.70
CA ALA A 147 5.59 8.79 -9.79
C ALA A 147 4.94 7.49 -9.30
N ASP A 148 5.39 6.93 -8.17
CA ASP A 148 4.76 5.72 -7.62
C ASP A 148 3.29 5.97 -7.24
N LEU A 149 2.97 7.14 -6.67
CA LEU A 149 1.58 7.51 -6.40
C LEU A 149 0.76 7.66 -7.69
N ALA A 150 1.35 8.14 -8.77
CA ALA A 150 0.70 8.27 -10.07
C ALA A 150 0.42 6.89 -10.67
N ASP A 151 1.43 6.00 -10.69
CA ASP A 151 1.35 4.61 -11.13
C ASP A 151 0.32 3.82 -10.31
N TRP A 152 0.21 4.09 -9.00
CA TRP A 152 -0.75 3.42 -8.14
C TRP A 152 -2.18 3.91 -8.37
N LEU A 153 -2.39 5.21 -8.60
CA LEU A 153 -3.73 5.80 -8.64
C LEU A 153 -4.31 5.95 -10.05
N GLY A 154 -3.54 5.59 -11.08
CA GLY A 154 -3.90 5.84 -12.48
C GLY A 154 -4.06 7.34 -12.73
N LEU A 155 -3.12 8.15 -12.23
CA LEU A 155 -3.08 9.60 -12.36
C LEU A 155 -1.77 10.01 -13.03
N THR A 156 -1.65 11.29 -13.41
CA THR A 156 -0.35 11.85 -13.78
C THR A 156 0.39 12.39 -12.56
N VAL A 157 1.73 12.46 -12.65
CA VAL A 157 2.59 13.03 -11.59
C VAL A 157 2.20 14.47 -11.26
N GLU A 158 1.84 15.26 -12.26
CA GLU A 158 1.36 16.64 -12.11
C GLU A 158 0.05 16.67 -11.33
N THR A 159 -0.87 15.74 -11.61
CA THR A 159 -2.16 15.66 -10.94
C THR A 159 -2.00 15.32 -9.46
N VAL A 160 -1.17 14.32 -9.15
CA VAL A 160 -0.80 13.97 -7.77
C VAL A 160 -0.19 15.19 -7.06
N SER A 161 0.73 15.89 -7.73
CA SER A 161 1.40 17.05 -7.17
C SER A 161 0.45 18.21 -6.88
N ARG A 162 -0.49 18.51 -7.80
CA ARG A 162 -1.54 19.53 -7.60
C ARG A 162 -2.44 19.17 -6.41
N CYS A 163 -2.86 17.92 -6.29
CA CYS A 163 -3.71 17.48 -5.18
C CYS A 163 -3.00 17.63 -3.84
N LEU A 164 -1.75 17.16 -3.74
CA LEU A 164 -0.97 17.26 -2.50
C LEU A 164 -0.68 18.71 -2.11
N ASN A 165 -0.34 19.58 -3.06
CA ASN A 165 -0.16 21.02 -2.79
C ASN A 165 -1.47 21.68 -2.34
N ARG A 166 -2.62 21.30 -2.90
CA ARG A 166 -3.91 21.78 -2.43
C ARG A 166 -4.20 21.34 -1.01
N PHE A 167 -4.04 20.05 -0.69
CA PHE A 167 -4.24 19.53 0.67
C PHE A 167 -3.33 20.21 1.70
N LYS A 168 -2.09 20.55 1.32
CA LYS A 168 -1.19 21.35 2.16
C LYS A 168 -1.74 22.75 2.42
N ARG A 169 -2.19 23.46 1.38
CA ARG A 169 -2.79 24.81 1.51
C ARG A 169 -4.07 24.81 2.35
N GLU A 170 -4.85 23.74 2.29
CA GLU A 170 -6.09 23.57 3.05
C GLU A 170 -5.87 23.10 4.50
N GLY A 171 -4.61 22.90 4.89
CA GLY A 171 -4.23 22.46 6.23
C GLY A 171 -4.57 21.00 6.53
N LEU A 172 -4.78 20.16 5.52
CA LEU A 172 -5.07 18.73 5.71
C LEU A 172 -3.81 17.92 5.99
N ILE A 173 -2.70 18.30 5.34
CA ILE A 173 -1.42 17.59 5.41
C ILE A 173 -0.26 18.58 5.45
N ASP A 174 0.89 18.09 5.92
CA ASP A 174 2.18 18.75 5.78
C ASP A 174 3.24 17.75 5.29
N PHE A 175 4.06 18.20 4.35
CA PHE A 175 5.21 17.45 3.83
C PHE A 175 6.44 18.36 3.72
N SER A 176 6.57 19.34 4.61
CA SER A 176 7.72 20.26 4.64
C SER A 176 9.04 19.57 5.04
N HIS A 177 8.96 18.36 5.61
CA HIS A 177 10.13 17.54 5.94
C HIS A 177 10.34 16.48 4.85
N PRO A 178 11.58 16.28 4.37
CA PRO A 178 11.89 15.23 3.39
C PRO A 178 11.41 13.85 3.84
N LYS A 179 10.78 13.11 2.92
CA LYS A 179 10.25 11.74 3.12
C LYS A 179 9.25 11.58 4.28
N THR A 180 8.77 12.66 4.90
CA THR A 180 7.83 12.61 6.03
C THR A 180 6.54 13.29 5.67
N MET A 181 5.45 12.54 5.74
CA MET A 181 4.09 13.07 5.61
C MET A 181 3.47 13.19 6.99
N ARG A 182 2.81 14.31 7.25
CA ARG A 182 2.02 14.56 8.46
C ARG A 182 0.58 14.81 8.02
N VAL A 183 -0.37 14.06 8.56
CA VAL A 183 -1.79 14.37 8.43
C VAL A 183 -2.16 15.28 9.60
N LEU A 184 -2.54 16.51 9.27
CA LEU A 184 -2.89 17.55 10.23
C LEU A 184 -4.36 17.47 10.62
N ASP A 185 -5.22 17.10 9.68
CA ASP A 185 -6.66 16.92 9.88
C ASP A 185 -7.12 15.56 9.32
N PRO A 186 -7.07 14.49 10.13
CA PRO A 186 -7.44 13.14 9.70
C PRO A 186 -8.91 13.04 9.28
N GLU A 187 -9.81 13.72 9.98
CA GLU A 187 -11.26 13.64 9.73
C GLU A 187 -11.61 14.27 8.38
N ARG A 188 -11.10 15.47 8.09
CA ARG A 188 -11.34 16.11 6.79
C ARG A 188 -10.63 15.37 5.65
N LEU A 189 -9.46 14.78 5.90
CA LEU A 189 -8.78 13.96 4.90
C LEU A 189 -9.58 12.68 4.59
N ASP A 190 -10.12 12.01 5.61
CA ASP A 190 -10.98 10.83 5.46
C ASP A 190 -12.30 11.18 4.76
N ALA A 191 -12.91 12.33 5.08
CA ALA A 191 -14.09 12.84 4.38
C ALA A 191 -13.78 13.12 2.90
N THR A 192 -12.61 13.70 2.60
CA THR A 192 -12.13 13.96 1.23
C THR A 192 -11.82 12.66 0.49
N ALA A 193 -11.45 11.59 1.19
CA ALA A 193 -11.30 10.27 0.59
C ALA A 193 -12.65 9.66 0.15
N GLY A 194 -13.78 10.28 0.47
CA GLY A 194 -15.11 9.79 0.09
C GLY A 194 -15.58 8.59 0.93
N PHE A 195 -14.95 8.33 2.07
CA PHE A 195 -15.36 7.28 3.02
C PHE A 195 -16.34 7.82 4.07
N SER A 196 -17.38 8.53 3.63
CA SER A 196 -18.45 9.01 4.51
C SER A 196 -19.60 8.01 4.52
N ARG A 197 -19.41 6.80 5.10
CA ARG A 197 -20.49 5.93 5.63
C ARG A 197 -20.09 4.62 6.33
N GLN A 198 -18.88 4.09 6.17
CA GLN A 198 -18.57 2.73 6.71
C GLN A 198 -18.30 2.72 8.24
N ARG A 199 -17.75 3.79 8.82
CA ARG A 199 -17.41 3.83 10.26
C ARG A 199 -18.61 3.84 11.21
N ALA A 200 -19.80 4.20 10.73
CA ALA A 200 -21.02 4.10 11.56
C ALA A 200 -21.45 2.65 11.80
N ASN A 201 -21.00 1.69 10.97
CA ASN A 201 -21.37 0.28 11.09
C ASN A 201 -20.38 -0.56 11.92
N ASP A 202 -19.10 -0.17 11.98
CA ASP A 202 -18.09 -0.90 12.76
C ASP A 202 -18.14 -0.55 14.26
N ALA A 203 -18.68 0.62 14.63
CA ALA A 203 -18.97 0.98 16.02
C ALA A 203 -20.28 0.38 16.55
N ALA A 204 -21.04 -0.34 15.72
CA ALA A 204 -22.35 -0.91 16.03
C ALA A 204 -22.36 -2.44 16.07
N ARG A 205 -21.19 -3.10 16.12
CA ARG A 205 -21.11 -4.54 16.40
C ARG A 205 -20.75 -4.79 17.86
N PRO A 206 -21.55 -5.61 18.59
CA PRO A 206 -21.31 -5.95 19.99
C PRO A 206 -20.04 -6.76 20.19
#